data_AF-A0A6A5Z6M1-F1
#
_entry.id   AF-A0A6A5Z6M1-F1
#
_cell.length_a   1.000
_cell.length_b   1.000
_cell.length_c   1.000
_cell.angle_alpha   90.00
_cell.angle_beta   90.00
_cell.angle_gamma   90.00
#
_symmetry.space_group_name_H-M   'P 1'
#
loop_
_entity.id
_entity.type
_entity.pdbx_description
1 polymer ?
#
loop_
_entity_poly.entity_id
_entity_poly.type
_entity_poly.pdbx_seq_one_letter_code
_entity_poly.pdbx_strand_id
1 'polypeptide(L)'
;MHFQMSTFLAIGAFLLQMHHIKGECLMINQYPDGNGPIETNTKLCVPQGEGDWTFGMETTLATVPGGDGDAAEFYIFDNTCKIRGQYDPPSQDPDNNCGIPFTAKESFLPLVLTVTDVSFDVGDPYFQFSYGDGTYSINNNGCDCVSDNQGTVANEKCKCGFPVDGNSSGKRSIAFRG
;
A
#
# COMPACT_ATOMS: atom_id res chain seq x y z
N MET A 1 -31.01 61.82 -39.47
CA MET A 1 -30.54 61.21 -38.21
C MET A 1 -30.23 59.76 -38.51
N HIS A 2 -28.94 59.42 -38.61
CA HIS A 2 -28.47 58.06 -38.96
C HIS A 2 -28.26 57.28 -37.64
N PHE A 3 -28.95 56.14 -37.49
CA PHE A 3 -28.76 55.22 -36.37
C PHE A 3 -27.69 54.18 -36.74
N GLN A 4 -26.59 54.15 -35.99
CA GLN A 4 -25.65 53.02 -35.99
C GLN A 4 -26.23 51.87 -35.16
N MET A 5 -26.15 50.65 -35.68
CA MET A 5 -26.38 49.44 -34.88
C MET A 5 -25.25 48.46 -35.19
N SER A 6 -24.24 48.45 -34.32
CA SER A 6 -23.13 47.50 -34.36
C SER A 6 -23.52 46.23 -33.60
N THR A 7 -23.76 45.16 -34.35
CA THR A 7 -24.01 43.82 -33.78
C THR A 7 -22.65 43.15 -33.53
N PHE A 8 -22.24 43.06 -32.26
CA PHE A 8 -21.15 42.18 -31.85
C PHE A 8 -21.68 40.76 -31.65
N LEU A 9 -21.23 39.82 -32.49
CA LEU A 9 -21.46 38.39 -32.31
C LEU A 9 -20.40 37.84 -31.37
N ALA A 10 -20.78 37.51 -30.14
CA ALA A 10 -19.91 36.86 -29.18
C ALA A 10 -19.79 35.35 -29.52
N ILE A 11 -18.60 34.91 -29.91
CA ILE A 11 -18.26 33.50 -30.08
C ILE A 11 -17.99 32.93 -28.69
N GLY A 12 -18.92 32.13 -28.17
CA GLY A 12 -18.73 31.37 -26.93
C GLY A 12 -17.74 30.23 -27.15
N ALA A 13 -16.54 30.34 -26.57
CA ALA A 13 -15.57 29.25 -26.53
C ALA A 13 -16.04 28.19 -25.52
N PHE A 14 -16.51 27.05 -26.02
CA PHE A 14 -16.76 25.86 -25.21
C PHE A 14 -15.41 25.18 -24.91
N LEU A 15 -14.81 25.52 -23.77
CA LEU A 15 -13.65 24.79 -23.26
C LEU A 15 -14.13 23.42 -22.76
N LEU A 16 -13.88 22.37 -23.55
CA LEU A 16 -13.94 20.99 -23.06
C LEU A 16 -12.88 20.83 -21.97
N GLN A 17 -13.31 20.88 -20.71
CA GLN A 17 -12.51 20.42 -19.58
C GLN A 17 -12.40 18.90 -19.69
N MET A 18 -11.31 18.43 -20.30
CA MET A 18 -10.88 17.04 -20.17
C MET A 18 -10.44 16.80 -18.72
N HIS A 19 -11.41 16.50 -17.87
CA HIS A 19 -11.14 15.92 -16.56
C HIS A 19 -10.38 14.63 -16.81
N HIS A 20 -9.09 14.61 -16.46
CA HIS A 20 -8.35 13.36 -16.37
C HIS A 20 -9.05 12.53 -15.30
N ILE A 21 -9.79 11.51 -15.73
CA ILE A 21 -10.19 10.42 -14.86
C ILE A 21 -8.86 9.78 -14.45
N LYS A 22 -8.32 10.15 -13.28
CA LYS A 22 -7.19 9.41 -12.72
C LYS A 22 -7.68 7.99 -12.54
N GLY A 23 -7.11 7.06 -13.30
CA GLY A 23 -7.33 5.64 -13.09
C GLY A 23 -6.99 5.30 -11.64
N GLU A 24 -7.68 4.31 -11.08
CA GLU A 24 -7.37 3.81 -9.75
C GLU A 24 -5.92 3.33 -9.71
N CYS A 25 -5.18 3.72 -8.67
CA CYS A 25 -3.77 3.39 -8.51
C CYS A 25 -3.64 1.95 -8.04
N LEU A 26 -3.57 1.00 -8.97
CA LEU A 26 -3.54 -0.42 -8.64
C LEU A 26 -2.10 -0.87 -8.35
N MET A 27 -1.93 -1.59 -7.26
CA MET A 27 -0.73 -2.39 -7.02
C MET A 27 -0.78 -3.64 -7.90
N ILE A 28 0.32 -3.94 -8.57
CA ILE A 28 0.43 -5.10 -9.46
C ILE A 28 1.01 -6.27 -8.66
N ASN A 29 0.21 -7.33 -8.49
CA ASN A 29 0.65 -8.51 -7.75
C ASN A 29 1.66 -9.32 -8.55
N GLN A 30 2.82 -9.58 -7.96
CA GLN A 30 3.85 -10.45 -8.54
C GLN A 30 3.49 -11.95 -8.46
N TYR A 31 2.50 -12.34 -7.63
CA TYR A 31 1.92 -13.69 -7.53
C TYR A 31 0.43 -13.72 -7.86
N PRO A 32 0.03 -13.65 -9.15
CA PRO A 32 -1.38 -13.52 -9.53
C PRO A 32 -2.26 -14.74 -9.16
N ASP A 33 -1.66 -15.91 -8.91
CA ASP A 33 -2.34 -17.10 -8.40
C ASP A 33 -2.37 -17.19 -6.86
N GLY A 34 -1.76 -16.21 -6.19
CA GLY A 34 -1.63 -16.17 -4.74
C GLY A 34 -0.80 -17.29 -4.15
N ASN A 35 0.17 -17.81 -4.91
CA ASN A 35 0.97 -18.99 -4.53
C ASN A 35 2.46 -18.65 -4.38
N GLY A 36 2.76 -17.58 -3.63
CA GLY A 36 4.13 -17.23 -3.28
C GLY A 36 4.76 -18.18 -2.24
N PRO A 37 6.06 -18.01 -1.94
CA PRO A 37 6.76 -18.80 -0.95
C PRO A 37 6.27 -18.51 0.48
N ILE A 38 6.69 -19.34 1.43
CA ILE A 38 6.44 -19.11 2.86
C ILE A 38 7.52 -18.17 3.40
N GLU A 39 7.09 -17.06 4.00
CA GLU A 39 7.96 -16.14 4.74
C GLU A 39 8.38 -16.77 6.06
N THR A 40 9.68 -16.72 6.34
CA THR A 40 10.30 -17.31 7.53
C THR A 40 10.79 -16.24 8.51
N ASN A 41 10.91 -15.00 8.06
CA ASN A 41 11.27 -13.86 8.88
C ASN A 41 10.08 -13.43 9.74
N THR A 42 10.14 -13.82 11.01
CA THR A 42 9.13 -13.51 12.03
C THR A 42 8.87 -12.02 12.24
N LYS A 43 9.80 -11.17 11.81
CA LYS A 43 9.64 -9.71 11.83
C LYS A 43 8.62 -9.21 10.80
N LEU A 44 8.45 -9.92 9.70
CA LEU A 44 7.52 -9.56 8.62
C LEU A 44 6.21 -10.36 8.68
N CYS A 45 6.26 -11.62 9.12
CA CYS A 45 5.07 -12.43 9.36
C CYS A 45 5.25 -13.42 10.52
N VAL A 46 4.24 -13.54 11.37
CA VAL A 46 4.13 -14.60 12.38
C VAL A 46 2.84 -15.39 12.10
N PRO A 47 2.85 -16.73 12.14
CA PRO A 47 1.63 -17.52 11.95
C PRO A 47 0.53 -17.11 12.92
N GLN A 48 -0.71 -17.08 12.43
CA GLN A 48 -1.88 -16.59 13.15
C GLN A 48 -3.01 -17.62 13.15
N GLY A 49 -4.08 -17.32 13.88
CA GLY A 49 -5.30 -18.12 13.84
C GLY A 49 -5.96 -18.08 12.46
N GLU A 50 -6.80 -19.07 12.18
CA GLU A 50 -7.65 -19.02 10.98
C GLU A 50 -8.53 -17.76 10.99
N GLY A 51 -8.72 -17.15 9.81
CA GLY A 51 -9.54 -15.95 9.64
C GLY A 51 -8.78 -14.62 9.73
N ASP A 52 -7.45 -14.67 9.95
CA ASP A 52 -6.60 -13.51 10.09
C ASP A 52 -5.39 -13.56 9.15
N TRP A 53 -5.12 -12.46 8.46
CA TRP A 53 -4.03 -12.28 7.51
C TRP A 53 -3.10 -11.15 7.92
N THR A 54 -1.94 -11.04 7.28
CA THR A 54 -0.97 -9.98 7.54
C THR A 54 -0.75 -9.13 6.31
N PHE A 55 -0.81 -7.81 6.47
CA PHE A 55 -0.27 -6.86 5.49
C PHE A 55 1.09 -6.38 6.00
N GLY A 56 2.13 -6.56 5.19
CA GLY A 56 3.50 -6.24 5.56
C GLY A 56 4.13 -5.24 4.60
N MET A 57 5.14 -4.53 5.09
CA MET A 57 6.01 -3.67 4.31
C MET A 57 7.46 -3.91 4.72
N GLU A 58 8.34 -4.02 3.74
CA GLU A 58 9.78 -4.04 3.93
C GLU A 58 10.35 -2.77 3.30
N THR A 59 11.23 -2.08 4.03
CA THR A 59 12.01 -0.95 3.50
C THR A 59 13.48 -1.23 3.71
N THR A 60 14.28 -1.07 2.68
CA THR A 60 15.73 -1.29 2.70
C THR A 60 16.45 -0.05 2.21
N LEU A 61 17.48 0.36 2.95
CA LEU A 61 18.48 1.35 2.56
C LEU A 61 19.85 0.68 2.63
N ALA A 62 20.52 0.58 1.49
CA ALA A 62 21.88 0.06 1.39
C ALA A 62 22.85 1.17 0.98
N THR A 63 23.83 1.45 1.83
CA THR A 63 24.93 2.36 1.50
C THR A 63 26.10 1.57 0.92
N VAL A 64 26.45 1.86 -0.34
CA VAL A 64 27.63 1.27 -1.00
C VAL A 64 28.58 2.36 -1.50
N PRO A 65 29.90 2.08 -1.63
CA PRO A 65 30.81 3.04 -2.23
C PRO A 65 30.37 3.39 -3.67
N GLY A 66 29.84 4.59 -3.87
CA GLY A 66 29.34 5.06 -5.17
C GLY A 66 27.84 5.39 -5.22
N GLY A 67 27.07 5.14 -4.16
CA GLY A 67 25.68 5.56 -4.05
C GLY A 67 24.90 4.83 -2.95
N ASP A 68 23.75 5.37 -2.60
CA ASP A 68 22.75 4.72 -1.74
C ASP A 68 21.65 4.09 -2.62
N GLY A 69 21.13 2.95 -2.21
CA GLY A 69 20.01 2.26 -2.86
C GLY A 69 18.86 2.06 -1.89
N ASP A 70 17.72 2.67 -2.21
CA ASP A 70 16.46 2.52 -1.47
C ASP A 70 15.53 1.55 -2.21
N ALA A 71 14.88 0.66 -1.46
CA ALA A 71 13.85 -0.23 -1.99
C ALA A 71 12.73 -0.40 -0.96
N ALA A 72 11.50 -0.51 -1.42
CA ALA A 72 10.38 -0.87 -0.57
C ALA A 72 9.45 -1.85 -1.28
N GLU A 73 8.87 -2.78 -0.53
CA GLU A 73 7.93 -3.77 -1.03
C GLU A 73 6.79 -3.99 -0.03
N PHE A 74 5.60 -4.26 -0.55
CA PHE A 74 4.44 -4.66 0.25
C PHE A 74 4.11 -6.13 0.04
N TYR A 75 3.55 -6.73 1.09
CA TYR A 75 3.17 -8.13 1.09
C TYR A 75 1.81 -8.36 1.72
N ILE A 76 1.09 -9.35 1.22
CA ILE A 76 -0.07 -9.94 1.91
C ILE A 76 0.27 -11.39 2.20
N PHE A 77 0.20 -11.77 3.47
CA PHE A 77 0.42 -13.14 3.94
C PHE A 77 -0.87 -13.76 4.47
N ASP A 78 -1.07 -15.05 4.23
CA ASP A 78 -2.08 -15.81 4.94
C ASP A 78 -1.65 -16.16 6.38
N ASN A 79 -2.52 -16.85 7.11
CA ASN A 79 -2.31 -17.22 8.51
C ASN A 79 -1.13 -18.20 8.72
N THR A 80 -0.56 -18.76 7.66
CA THR A 80 0.62 -19.64 7.69
C THR A 80 1.90 -18.96 7.21
N CYS A 81 1.86 -17.63 7.03
CA CYS A 81 2.93 -16.83 6.44
C CYS A 81 3.25 -17.15 4.98
N LYS A 82 2.32 -17.76 4.25
CA LYS A 82 2.47 -17.90 2.81
C LYS A 82 2.15 -16.59 2.13
N ILE A 83 3.03 -16.15 1.23
CA ILE A 83 2.81 -14.95 0.42
C ILE A 83 1.64 -15.20 -0.54
N ARG A 84 0.60 -14.37 -0.41
CA ARG A 84 -0.55 -14.30 -1.31
C ARG A 84 -0.40 -13.14 -2.28
N GLY A 85 0.22 -12.04 -1.85
CA GLY A 85 0.55 -10.92 -2.74
C GLY A 85 1.89 -10.32 -2.40
N GLN A 86 2.62 -9.88 -3.43
CA GLN A 86 3.84 -9.08 -3.32
C GLN A 86 3.73 -7.93 -4.34
N TYR A 87 4.07 -6.73 -3.92
CA TYR A 87 3.83 -5.51 -4.68
C TYR A 87 4.99 -4.54 -4.54
N ASP A 88 5.38 -3.95 -5.66
CA ASP A 88 6.16 -2.72 -5.66
C ASP A 88 5.22 -1.53 -5.39
N PRO A 89 5.63 -0.56 -4.55
CA PRO A 89 4.83 0.62 -4.29
C PRO A 89 4.68 1.43 -5.59
N PRO A 90 3.45 1.72 -6.06
CA PRO A 90 3.26 2.46 -7.31
C PRO A 90 3.95 3.83 -7.30
N SER A 91 4.10 4.45 -6.14
CA SER A 91 4.82 5.72 -5.97
C SER A 91 6.31 5.66 -6.33
N GLN A 92 6.93 4.47 -6.36
CA GLN A 92 8.32 4.27 -6.75
C GLN A 92 8.46 3.75 -8.19
N ASP A 93 7.37 3.36 -8.84
CA ASP A 93 7.35 2.95 -10.25
C ASP A 93 7.15 4.19 -11.14
N PRO A 94 8.14 4.60 -11.96
CA PRO A 94 8.02 5.76 -12.84
C PRO A 94 6.90 5.62 -13.89
N ASP A 95 6.54 4.40 -14.25
CA ASP A 95 5.49 4.11 -15.24
C ASP A 95 4.10 4.00 -14.58
N ASN A 96 4.04 3.88 -13.25
CA ASN A 96 2.81 3.73 -12.45
C ASN A 96 2.74 4.70 -11.24
N ASN A 97 3.41 5.86 -11.31
CA ASN A 97 3.41 6.84 -10.21
C ASN A 97 2.11 7.65 -10.14
N CYS A 98 1.07 7.03 -9.57
CA CYS A 98 -0.24 7.65 -9.37
C CYS A 98 -0.44 8.28 -7.98
N GLY A 99 0.53 8.11 -7.08
CA GLY A 99 0.50 8.61 -5.70
C GLY A 99 -0.40 7.78 -4.77
N ILE A 100 -0.74 8.36 -3.62
CA ILE A 100 -1.61 7.77 -2.59
C ILE A 100 -3.04 8.34 -2.78
N PRO A 101 -4.11 7.53 -2.64
CA PRO A 101 -4.11 6.12 -2.24
C PRO A 101 -3.83 5.15 -3.40
N PHE A 102 -3.32 3.96 -3.06
CA PHE A 102 -3.20 2.83 -3.97
C PHE A 102 -3.84 1.57 -3.41
N THR A 103 -4.31 0.68 -4.29
CA THR A 103 -5.20 -0.44 -3.91
C THR A 103 -4.68 -1.79 -4.37
N ALA A 104 -4.89 -2.81 -3.54
CA ALA A 104 -4.75 -4.22 -3.90
C ALA A 104 -6.14 -4.79 -4.22
N LYS A 105 -6.31 -5.31 -5.44
CA LYS A 105 -7.53 -6.01 -5.86
C LYS A 105 -7.21 -7.44 -6.20
N GLU A 106 -7.48 -8.32 -5.25
CA GLU A 106 -7.03 -9.70 -5.32
C GLU A 106 -8.21 -10.66 -5.33
N SER A 107 -8.09 -11.73 -6.12
CA SER A 107 -9.11 -12.79 -6.16
C SER A 107 -9.26 -13.55 -4.84
N PHE A 108 -8.21 -13.54 -4.03
CA PHE A 108 -8.16 -14.19 -2.73
C PHE A 108 -8.64 -13.29 -1.58
N LEU A 109 -8.81 -11.99 -1.81
CA LEU A 109 -9.41 -11.07 -0.84
C LEU A 109 -10.89 -10.86 -1.20
N PRO A 110 -11.84 -11.00 -0.25
CA PRO A 110 -13.23 -10.67 -0.53
C PRO A 110 -13.49 -9.16 -0.71
N LEU A 111 -12.56 -8.31 -0.26
CA LEU A 111 -12.68 -6.85 -0.26
C LEU A 111 -11.38 -6.20 -0.77
N VAL A 112 -11.45 -4.92 -1.14
CA VAL A 112 -10.28 -4.16 -1.61
C VAL A 112 -9.47 -3.66 -0.41
N LEU A 113 -8.15 -3.89 -0.44
CA LEU A 113 -7.21 -3.26 0.50
C LEU A 113 -6.73 -1.95 -0.10
N THR A 114 -6.81 -0.85 0.66
CA THR A 114 -6.41 0.48 0.19
C THR A 114 -5.37 1.08 1.12
N VAL A 115 -4.15 1.30 0.64
CA VAL A 115 -3.14 2.06 1.38
C VAL A 115 -3.46 3.54 1.24
N THR A 116 -3.70 4.18 2.38
CA THR A 116 -4.15 5.58 2.48
C THR A 116 -3.07 6.54 2.91
N ASP A 117 -1.96 6.02 3.46
CA ASP A 117 -0.80 6.80 3.86
C ASP A 117 0.42 5.87 3.95
N VAL A 118 1.61 6.38 3.62
CA VAL A 118 2.86 5.60 3.68
C VAL A 118 4.09 6.50 3.80
N SER A 119 5.04 6.08 4.62
CA SER A 119 6.43 6.56 4.66
C SER A 119 7.36 5.36 4.44
N PHE A 120 8.29 5.49 3.50
CA PHE A 120 9.32 4.48 3.23
C PHE A 120 10.66 4.80 3.92
N ASP A 121 10.69 5.85 4.76
CA ASP A 121 11.91 6.32 5.39
C ASP A 121 12.46 5.27 6.35
N VAL A 122 13.68 4.82 6.10
CA VAL A 122 14.34 3.86 6.98
C VAL A 122 14.65 4.53 8.32
N GLY A 123 14.16 3.93 9.41
CA GLY A 123 14.21 4.46 10.77
C GLY A 123 12.89 5.05 11.27
N ASP A 124 11.96 5.39 10.37
CA ASP A 124 10.57 5.73 10.72
C ASP A 124 9.58 5.29 9.60
N PRO A 125 9.59 4.00 9.21
CA PRO A 125 8.67 3.50 8.20
C PRO A 125 7.25 3.47 8.76
N TYR A 126 6.30 3.81 7.91
CA TYR A 126 4.90 3.90 8.30
C TYR A 126 4.01 3.44 7.15
N PHE A 127 2.91 2.78 7.46
CA PHE A 127 1.79 2.71 6.55
C PHE A 127 0.47 2.79 7.31
N GLN A 128 -0.55 3.24 6.60
CA GLN A 128 -1.95 3.13 7.00
C GLN A 128 -2.75 2.57 5.83
N PHE A 129 -3.62 1.61 6.11
CA PHE A 129 -4.54 1.06 5.12
C PHE A 129 -5.95 0.88 5.67
N SER A 130 -6.93 0.88 4.76
CA SER A 130 -8.30 0.47 5.04
C SER A 130 -8.60 -0.90 4.41
N TYR A 131 -9.37 -1.70 5.14
CA TYR A 131 -9.87 -2.99 4.69
C TYR A 131 -11.19 -3.32 5.39
N GLY A 132 -12.26 -3.51 4.60
CA GLY A 132 -13.61 -3.67 5.12
C GLY A 132 -14.07 -2.48 5.95
N ASP A 133 -14.46 -2.72 7.20
CA ASP A 133 -14.87 -1.66 8.14
C ASP A 133 -13.71 -1.12 9.01
N GLY A 134 -12.49 -1.63 8.82
CA GLY A 134 -11.32 -1.31 9.63
C GLY A 134 -10.35 -0.32 8.97
N THR A 135 -9.60 0.38 9.82
CA THR A 135 -8.41 1.16 9.46
C THR A 135 -7.25 0.73 10.33
N TYR A 136 -6.13 0.40 9.72
CA TYR A 136 -4.96 -0.23 10.33
C TYR A 136 -3.73 0.64 10.08
N SER A 137 -2.90 0.85 11.09
CA SER A 137 -1.69 1.67 10.96
C SER A 137 -0.65 1.28 11.99
N ILE A 138 0.62 1.50 11.67
CA ILE A 138 1.74 1.30 12.59
C ILE A 138 1.51 2.09 13.89
N ASN A 139 1.84 1.47 15.03
CA ASN A 139 1.56 1.96 16.39
C ASN A 139 0.09 1.97 16.80
N ASN A 140 -0.80 1.46 15.95
CA ASN A 140 -2.20 1.23 16.27
C ASN A 140 -2.58 -0.21 15.88
N ASN A 141 -3.72 -0.70 16.37
CA ASN A 141 -4.28 -1.99 15.97
C ASN A 141 -3.31 -3.19 16.00
N GLY A 142 -2.33 -3.18 16.91
CA GLY A 142 -1.34 -4.25 17.03
C GLY A 142 -0.34 -4.29 15.87
N CYS A 143 -0.33 -3.31 14.98
CA CYS A 143 0.68 -3.20 13.93
C CYS A 143 2.02 -2.72 14.52
N ASP A 144 3.13 -3.31 14.09
CA ASP A 144 4.48 -3.00 14.55
C ASP A 144 5.47 -2.89 13.38
N CYS A 145 6.54 -2.11 13.61
CA CYS A 145 7.73 -2.07 12.77
C CYS A 145 8.94 -2.42 13.62
N VAL A 146 9.82 -3.25 13.08
CA VAL A 146 11.02 -3.69 13.76
C VAL A 146 12.23 -3.69 12.82
N SER A 147 13.36 -3.23 13.35
CA SER A 147 14.61 -3.20 12.61
C SER A 147 15.15 -4.60 12.35
N ASP A 148 15.63 -4.83 11.14
CA ASP A 148 16.30 -6.04 10.67
C ASP A 148 17.64 -5.74 10.00
N ASN A 149 18.34 -4.74 10.54
CA ASN A 149 19.61 -4.24 10.02
C ASN A 149 20.68 -5.34 9.94
N GLN A 150 21.39 -5.42 8.81
CA GLN A 150 22.51 -6.34 8.59
C GLN A 150 23.72 -5.58 8.05
N GLY A 151 24.75 -5.40 8.89
CA GLY A 151 25.98 -4.70 8.49
C GLY A 151 25.71 -3.24 8.10
N THR A 152 25.96 -2.90 6.83
CA THR A 152 25.72 -1.55 6.26
C THR A 152 24.36 -1.43 5.57
N VAL A 153 23.52 -2.45 5.67
CA VAL A 153 22.16 -2.45 5.14
C VAL A 153 21.21 -2.19 6.28
N ALA A 154 20.53 -1.04 6.22
CA ALA A 154 19.44 -0.74 7.11
C ALA A 154 18.15 -1.33 6.50
N ASN A 155 17.43 -2.11 7.29
CA ASN A 155 16.22 -2.80 6.85
C ASN A 155 15.19 -2.71 7.98
N GLU A 156 13.96 -2.34 7.65
CA GLU A 156 12.85 -2.32 8.59
C GLU A 156 11.71 -3.18 8.04
N LYS A 157 11.10 -3.94 8.95
CA LYS A 157 9.98 -4.84 8.66
C LYS A 157 8.77 -4.38 9.44
N CYS A 158 7.76 -3.93 8.72
CA CYS A 158 6.50 -3.46 9.25
C CYS A 158 5.40 -4.47 8.95
N LYS A 159 4.50 -4.70 9.90
CA LYS A 159 3.38 -5.64 9.70
C LYS A 159 2.14 -5.22 10.45
N CYS A 160 0.99 -5.62 9.92
CA CYS A 160 -0.28 -5.50 10.61
C CYS A 160 -1.20 -6.66 10.30
N GLY A 161 -1.82 -7.20 11.35
CA GLY A 161 -2.85 -8.23 11.23
C GLY A 161 -4.20 -7.63 10.88
N PHE A 162 -4.95 -8.27 9.98
CA PHE A 162 -6.30 -7.86 9.61
C PHE A 162 -7.19 -9.08 9.35
N PRO A 163 -8.51 -8.97 9.59
CA PRO A 163 -9.42 -10.09 9.44
C PRO A 163 -9.79 -10.28 7.96
N VAL A 164 -9.80 -11.54 7.50
CA VAL A 164 -10.10 -11.89 6.10
C VAL A 164 -11.50 -11.47 5.68
N ASP A 165 -12.47 -11.50 6.60
CA ASP A 165 -13.86 -11.11 6.34
C ASP A 165 -14.07 -9.58 6.31
N GLY A 166 -13.05 -8.79 6.65
CA GLY A 166 -13.13 -7.34 6.72
C GLY A 166 -13.99 -6.80 7.85
N ASN A 167 -14.38 -7.62 8.82
CA ASN A 167 -15.14 -7.20 9.99
C ASN A 167 -14.19 -7.10 11.20
N SER A 168 -13.83 -5.86 11.55
CA SER A 168 -12.99 -5.49 12.69
C SER A 168 -13.79 -5.40 14.00
N SER A 169 -15.13 -5.33 13.94
CA SER A 169 -15.97 -5.20 15.14
C SER A 169 -15.88 -6.45 16.02
N GLY A 170 -15.24 -6.30 17.19
CA GLY A 170 -15.11 -7.36 18.21
C GLY A 170 -13.82 -8.17 18.14
N LYS A 171 -12.99 -8.02 17.10
CA LYS A 171 -11.65 -8.61 17.05
C LYS A 171 -10.67 -7.61 17.63
N ARG A 172 -10.16 -7.88 18.85
CA ARG A 172 -8.99 -7.12 19.35
C ARG A 172 -7.90 -7.29 18.32
N SER A 173 -7.25 -6.19 17.97
CA SER A 173 -6.01 -6.17 17.22
C SER A 173 -5.13 -7.38 17.55
N ILE A 174 -4.71 -8.09 16.51
CA ILE A 174 -3.91 -9.29 16.64
C ILE A 174 -2.60 -8.86 17.31
N ALA A 175 -2.46 -9.22 18.58
CA ALA A 175 -1.23 -8.96 19.29
C ALA A 175 -0.19 -9.94 18.74
N PHE A 176 0.77 -9.43 17.97
CA PHE A 176 1.97 -10.19 17.60
C PHE A 176 2.76 -10.49 18.89
N ARG A 177 2.41 -11.60 19.55
CA ARG A 177 3.20 -12.12 20.66
C ARG A 177 4.37 -12.88 20.05
N GLY A 178 5.51 -12.20 19.95
CA GLY A 178 6.82 -12.83 19.79
C GLY A 178 7.23 -13.58 21.06
#